data_AF-A0A4W6EJF5-F1
#
_entry.id   AF-A0A4W6EJF5-F1
#
_cell.length_a   1.000
_cell.length_b   1.000
_cell.length_c   1.000
_cell.angle_alpha   90.00
_cell.angle_beta   90.00
_cell.angle_gamma   90.00
#
_symmetry.space_group_name_H-M   'P 1'
#
loop_
_entity.id
_entity.type
_entity.pdbx_description
1 polymer ?
#
loop_
_entity_poly.entity_id
_entity_poly.type
_entity_poly.pdbx_seq_one_letter_code
_entity_poly.pdbx_strand_id
1 'polypeptide(L)'
;MDSKGRSLYGAGTSVDMTRSLEEDSMVDGPLISADALHSAIRREFQTLPTHCHAGLLSLLHVVYVVLSVCVAVLCVLKLGQVEVCMSVLGNVSGDSVIVFGKVCLWVLVLVFTHCVQHHHSQARRRGYLRFYRETQGLDHLPLTVHSAGNALLLVVLAAKLSPTVHTYLLLSILGLELLVAVPCLLYYTVKVMRFNRERAAPDVSQEEHLHTYSITSLPTETGFREGSSLEEVVEKQADLIEYLKQHNTLLSKRLLNLTAQH
;
A
#
# COMPACT_ATOMS: atom_id res chain seq x y z
N MET A 1 -53.76 42.28 -84.72
CA MET A 1 -53.42 43.42 -83.84
C MET A 1 -52.55 42.88 -82.71
N ASP A 2 -51.38 43.49 -82.60
CA ASP A 2 -50.36 43.39 -81.55
C ASP A 2 -50.95 43.48 -80.11
N SER A 3 -50.30 43.13 -79.00
CA SER A 3 -48.87 43.18 -78.60
C SER A 3 -48.74 42.43 -77.24
N LYS A 4 -47.72 41.57 -77.03
CA LYS A 4 -46.50 41.80 -76.18
C LYS A 4 -46.74 41.66 -74.65
N GLY A 5 -45.96 40.94 -73.84
CA GLY A 5 -44.60 40.42 -74.00
C GLY A 5 -44.15 39.48 -72.85
N ARG A 6 -42.84 39.20 -72.87
CA ARG A 6 -42.06 38.15 -72.19
C ARG A 6 -41.52 38.64 -70.82
N SER A 7 -41.20 37.71 -69.89
CA SER A 7 -39.88 37.55 -69.22
C SER A 7 -39.84 37.29 -67.68
N LEU A 8 -38.92 36.36 -67.30
CA LEU A 8 -38.06 36.24 -66.08
C LEU A 8 -38.49 35.41 -64.84
N TYR A 9 -37.65 34.39 -64.55
CA TYR A 9 -37.08 33.86 -63.27
C TYR A 9 -38.01 33.56 -62.07
N GLY A 10 -37.83 32.50 -61.28
CA GLY A 10 -36.76 31.50 -61.22
C GLY A 10 -36.99 30.44 -60.11
N ALA A 11 -36.17 29.39 -60.21
CA ALA A 11 -35.70 28.40 -59.22
C ALA A 11 -36.46 28.20 -57.89
N GLY A 12 -36.81 26.93 -57.64
CA GLY A 12 -36.96 26.41 -56.28
C GLY A 12 -37.67 25.06 -56.22
N THR A 13 -36.94 23.95 -56.36
CA THR A 13 -37.19 22.71 -55.56
C THR A 13 -36.06 21.72 -55.82
N SER A 14 -35.20 21.58 -54.81
CA SER A 14 -34.04 20.71 -54.79
C SER A 14 -34.45 19.26 -54.49
N VAL A 15 -34.03 18.36 -55.38
CA VAL A 15 -33.17 17.20 -55.08
C VAL A 15 -33.70 16.15 -54.11
N ASP A 16 -34.10 15.01 -54.69
CA ASP A 16 -33.72 13.63 -54.35
C ASP A 16 -32.90 13.42 -53.07
N MET A 17 -33.44 12.68 -52.09
CA MET A 17 -32.75 11.55 -51.44
C MET A 17 -33.71 10.81 -50.50
N THR A 18 -34.57 9.94 -51.04
CA THR A 18 -35.46 9.10 -50.22
C THR A 18 -35.21 7.63 -50.53
N ARG A 19 -34.11 7.08 -49.99
CA ARG A 19 -33.93 5.65 -49.67
C ARG A 19 -32.48 5.37 -49.28
N SER A 20 -32.22 5.30 -47.98
CA SER A 20 -31.19 4.46 -47.38
C SER A 20 -31.14 4.76 -45.89
N LEU A 21 -31.78 3.91 -45.09
CA LEU A 21 -31.20 3.35 -43.86
C LEU A 21 -32.22 2.35 -43.32
N GLU A 22 -31.96 1.08 -43.62
CA GLU A 22 -32.35 -0.02 -42.76
C GLU A 22 -31.67 0.19 -41.41
N GLU A 23 -32.42 0.63 -40.39
CA GLU A 23 -32.04 0.46 -39.00
C GLU A 23 -32.65 -0.85 -38.51
N ASP A 24 -31.96 -1.95 -38.78
CA ASP A 24 -32.08 -3.18 -38.01
C ASP A 24 -30.79 -3.35 -37.19
N SER A 25 -30.91 -3.20 -35.87
CA SER A 25 -30.02 -3.83 -34.90
C SER A 25 -30.67 -3.76 -33.52
N MET A 26 -31.65 -4.64 -33.32
CA MET A 26 -31.96 -5.20 -32.01
C MET A 26 -30.67 -5.64 -31.29
N VAL A 27 -30.21 -4.87 -30.31
CA VAL A 27 -29.44 -5.39 -29.17
C VAL A 27 -29.87 -4.63 -27.91
N ASP A 28 -31.10 -4.88 -27.46
CA ASP A 28 -31.40 -4.88 -26.03
C ASP A 28 -30.72 -6.11 -25.42
N GLY A 29 -29.38 -6.09 -25.39
CA GLY A 29 -28.62 -6.98 -24.53
C GLY A 29 -29.01 -6.66 -23.08
N PRO A 30 -29.09 -7.64 -22.16
CA PRO A 30 -29.46 -7.35 -20.79
C PRO A 30 -28.46 -6.34 -20.25
N LEU A 31 -28.93 -5.09 -20.05
CA LEU A 31 -28.17 -4.06 -19.38
C LEU A 31 -27.82 -4.66 -18.02
N ILE A 32 -26.56 -5.08 -17.87
CA ILE A 32 -26.00 -5.45 -16.58
C ILE A 32 -26.35 -4.26 -15.70
N SER A 33 -27.28 -4.46 -14.76
CA SER A 33 -27.84 -3.33 -14.04
C SER A 33 -26.70 -2.58 -13.39
N ALA A 34 -26.76 -1.25 -13.39
CA ALA A 34 -25.75 -0.43 -12.74
C ALA A 34 -25.50 -0.93 -11.30
N ASP A 35 -26.53 -1.49 -10.65
CA ASP A 35 -26.44 -2.17 -9.36
C ASP A 35 -25.65 -3.50 -9.39
N ALA A 36 -25.81 -4.34 -10.41
CA ALA A 36 -25.02 -5.56 -10.57
C ALA A 36 -23.54 -5.23 -10.84
N LEU A 37 -23.28 -4.24 -11.70
CA LEU A 37 -21.93 -3.75 -11.98
C LEU A 37 -21.33 -3.04 -10.77
N HIS A 38 -22.08 -2.20 -10.07
CA HIS A 38 -21.64 -1.58 -8.81
C HIS A 38 -21.44 -2.61 -7.71
N SER A 39 -22.23 -3.68 -7.64
CA SER A 39 -21.99 -4.76 -6.67
C SER A 39 -20.72 -5.55 -7.00
N ALA A 40 -20.41 -5.74 -8.29
CA ALA A 40 -19.18 -6.37 -8.75
C ALA A 40 -17.94 -5.48 -8.54
N ILE A 41 -18.11 -4.15 -8.63
CA ILE A 41 -17.08 -3.14 -8.39
C ILE A 41 -16.90 -2.86 -6.88
N ARG A 42 -17.97 -2.98 -6.09
CA ARG A 42 -17.97 -2.90 -4.63
C ARG A 42 -17.36 -4.17 -4.06
N ARG A 43 -16.06 -4.34 -4.27
CA ARG A 43 -15.26 -5.35 -3.59
C ARG A 43 -15.52 -5.22 -2.09
N GLU A 44 -16.18 -6.24 -1.53
CA GLU A 44 -16.38 -6.37 -0.09
C GLU A 44 -15.07 -6.11 0.65
N PHE A 45 -15.13 -5.22 1.64
CA PHE A 45 -14.01 -4.91 2.51
C PHE A 45 -13.57 -6.19 3.22
N GLN A 46 -12.42 -6.74 2.82
CA GLN A 46 -11.80 -7.85 3.52
C GLN A 46 -10.84 -7.30 4.56
N THR A 47 -11.12 -7.60 5.82
CA THR A 47 -10.26 -7.25 6.95
C THR A 47 -8.89 -7.92 6.80
N LEU A 48 -7.84 -7.22 7.19
CA LEU A 48 -6.50 -7.80 7.27
C LEU A 48 -6.41 -8.64 8.57
N PRO A 49 -6.31 -9.98 8.50
CA PRO A 49 -6.28 -10.85 9.68
C PRO A 49 -4.93 -10.79 10.43
N THR A 50 -4.01 -9.95 9.99
CA THR A 50 -2.63 -9.86 10.49
C THR A 50 -2.53 -9.30 11.91
N HIS A 51 -3.55 -8.59 12.42
CA HIS A 51 -3.55 -7.99 13.76
C HIS A 51 -3.58 -9.04 14.90
N CYS A 52 -4.35 -10.11 14.77
CA CYS A 52 -4.38 -11.19 15.77
C CYS A 52 -3.03 -11.93 15.83
N HIS A 53 -2.46 -12.22 14.65
CA HIS A 53 -1.15 -12.86 14.52
C HIS A 53 -0.02 -11.98 15.10
N ALA A 54 -0.07 -10.67 14.89
CA ALA A 54 0.89 -9.72 15.46
C ALA A 54 0.83 -9.68 17.00
N GLY A 55 -0.38 -9.68 17.56
CA GLY A 55 -0.60 -9.76 19.01
C GLY A 55 -0.09 -11.07 19.61
N LEU A 56 -0.40 -12.21 18.98
CA LEU A 56 0.09 -13.52 19.40
C LEU A 56 1.62 -13.59 19.35
N LEU A 57 2.25 -13.08 18.29
CA LEU A 57 3.71 -13.04 18.15
C LEU A 57 4.36 -12.17 19.24
N SER A 58 3.73 -11.04 19.57
CA SER A 58 4.20 -10.16 20.65
C SER A 58 4.13 -10.85 22.01
N LEU A 59 3.02 -11.53 22.30
CA LEU A 59 2.86 -12.33 23.52
C LEU A 59 3.90 -13.46 23.59
N LEU A 60 4.09 -14.19 22.50
CA LEU A 60 5.07 -15.28 22.43
C LEU A 60 6.49 -14.77 22.68
N HIS A 61 6.85 -13.61 22.13
CA HIS A 61 8.16 -13.00 22.37
C HIS A 61 8.36 -12.64 23.85
N VAL A 62 7.36 -12.02 24.50
CA VAL A 62 7.41 -11.71 25.94
C VAL A 62 7.59 -13.00 26.76
N VAL A 63 6.78 -14.03 26.50
CA VAL A 63 6.85 -15.32 27.20
C VAL A 63 8.24 -15.95 27.00
N TYR A 64 8.76 -15.95 25.78
CA TYR A 64 10.09 -16.49 25.48
C TYR A 64 11.20 -15.76 26.28
N VAL A 65 11.17 -14.43 26.35
CA VAL A 65 12.18 -13.67 27.10
C VAL A 65 12.07 -13.95 28.60
N VAL A 66 10.86 -13.99 29.16
CA VAL A 66 10.65 -14.34 30.58
C VAL A 66 11.19 -15.73 30.89
N LEU A 67 10.86 -16.73 30.07
CA LEU A 67 11.38 -18.09 30.23
C LEU A 67 12.90 -18.14 30.09
N SER A 68 13.49 -17.38 29.16
CA SER A 68 14.94 -17.28 28.98
C SER A 68 15.63 -16.67 30.21
N VAL A 69 15.03 -15.63 30.81
CA VAL A 69 15.51 -15.05 32.08
C VAL A 69 15.46 -16.08 33.19
N CYS A 70 14.35 -16.82 33.34
CA CYS A 70 14.21 -17.87 34.34
C CYS A 70 15.29 -18.95 34.18
N VAL A 71 15.49 -19.45 32.96
CA VAL A 71 16.53 -20.45 32.66
C VAL A 71 17.92 -19.89 32.95
N ALA A 72 18.24 -18.67 32.51
CA ALA A 72 19.54 -18.05 32.76
C ALA A 72 19.86 -17.89 34.26
N VAL A 73 18.90 -17.42 35.06
CA VAL A 73 19.08 -17.21 36.50
C VAL A 73 19.18 -18.52 37.27
N LEU A 74 18.30 -19.48 36.98
CA LEU A 74 18.22 -20.75 37.71
C LEU A 74 19.32 -21.74 37.29
N CYS A 75 19.52 -21.92 35.98
CA CYS A 75 20.42 -22.93 35.44
C CYS A 75 21.86 -22.46 35.27
N VAL A 76 22.08 -21.19 34.89
CA VAL A 76 23.40 -20.73 34.45
C VAL A 76 24.11 -19.91 35.53
N LEU A 77 23.41 -18.95 36.13
CA LEU A 77 23.94 -18.16 37.25
C LEU A 77 23.91 -18.92 38.59
N LYS A 78 23.34 -20.13 38.62
CA LYS A 78 23.26 -21.02 39.79
C LYS A 78 22.70 -20.33 41.05
N LEU A 79 21.80 -19.36 40.87
CA LEU A 79 21.20 -18.62 41.98
C LEU A 79 20.09 -19.40 42.72
N GLY A 80 19.73 -20.61 42.28
CA GLY A 80 18.74 -21.46 42.94
C GLY A 80 18.64 -22.87 42.35
N GLN A 81 18.75 -23.89 43.22
CA GLN A 81 18.61 -25.34 43.03
C GLN A 81 19.04 -25.94 41.68
N VAL A 82 20.31 -26.38 41.63
CA VAL A 82 20.92 -27.16 40.53
C VAL A 82 20.09 -28.41 40.17
N GLU A 83 19.42 -29.01 41.16
CA GLU A 83 18.56 -30.19 40.97
C GLU A 83 17.30 -29.90 40.13
N VAL A 84 16.71 -28.72 40.27
CA VAL A 84 15.54 -28.30 39.47
C VAL A 84 15.96 -28.04 38.02
N CYS A 85 17.17 -27.53 37.79
CA CYS A 85 17.65 -27.36 36.42
C CYS A 85 17.86 -28.71 35.72
N MET A 86 18.46 -29.70 36.40
CA MET A 86 18.60 -31.04 35.82
C MET A 86 17.25 -31.74 35.58
N SER A 87 16.24 -31.49 36.42
CA SER A 87 14.91 -32.09 36.20
C SER A 87 14.15 -31.47 35.04
N VAL A 88 14.35 -30.17 34.76
CA VAL A 88 13.65 -29.45 33.68
C VAL A 88 14.38 -29.54 32.33
N LEU A 89 15.71 -29.38 32.31
CA LEU A 89 16.52 -29.37 31.07
C LEU A 89 17.19 -30.72 30.77
N GLY A 90 17.16 -31.67 31.71
CA GLY A 90 17.86 -32.94 31.57
C GLY A 90 19.37 -32.72 31.44
N ASN A 91 19.95 -33.25 30.36
CA ASN A 91 21.39 -33.17 30.06
C ASN A 91 21.76 -32.00 29.11
N VAL A 92 20.80 -31.11 28.79
CA VAL A 92 21.03 -30.02 27.84
C VAL A 92 21.47 -28.74 28.58
N SER A 93 22.49 -28.06 28.09
CA SER A 93 22.93 -26.77 28.61
C SER A 93 21.87 -25.68 28.44
N GLY A 94 21.63 -24.91 29.50
CA GLY A 94 20.68 -23.79 29.50
C GLY A 94 20.87 -22.79 28.37
N ASP A 95 22.12 -22.40 28.11
CA ASP A 95 22.46 -21.47 27.03
C ASP A 95 22.05 -22.00 25.65
N SER A 96 22.20 -23.31 25.42
CA SER A 96 21.82 -23.94 24.15
C SER A 96 20.31 -23.91 23.94
N VAL A 97 19.52 -24.16 24.99
CA VAL A 97 18.05 -24.08 24.94
C VAL A 97 17.60 -22.66 24.57
N ILE A 98 18.23 -21.64 25.16
CA ILE A 98 17.93 -20.24 24.85
C ILE A 98 18.26 -19.94 23.38
N VAL A 99 19.42 -20.36 22.88
CA VAL A 99 19.80 -20.16 21.47
C VAL A 99 18.84 -20.88 20.52
N PHE A 100 18.44 -22.12 20.80
CA PHE A 100 17.45 -22.83 19.98
C PHE A 100 16.10 -22.12 19.96
N GLY A 101 15.62 -21.67 21.12
CA GLY A 101 14.40 -20.88 21.22
C GLY A 101 14.47 -19.58 20.41
N LYS A 102 15.62 -18.90 20.41
CA LYS A 102 15.86 -17.70 19.58
C LYS A 102 15.70 -18.00 18.09
N VAL A 103 16.25 -19.12 17.62
CA VAL A 103 16.14 -19.53 16.21
C VAL A 103 14.68 -19.82 15.86
N CYS A 104 13.95 -20.56 16.70
CA CYS A 104 12.52 -20.83 16.51
C CYS A 104 11.71 -19.53 16.45
N LEU A 105 11.95 -18.58 17.36
CA LEU A 105 11.28 -17.28 17.37
C LEU A 105 11.58 -16.49 16.09
N TRP A 106 12.84 -16.47 15.64
CA TRP A 106 13.22 -15.80 14.40
C TRP A 106 12.51 -16.38 13.18
N VAL A 107 12.38 -17.71 13.09
CA VAL A 107 11.63 -18.36 12.01
C VAL A 107 10.15 -17.94 12.04
N LEU A 108 9.52 -17.89 13.22
CA LEU A 108 8.14 -17.42 13.36
C LEU A 108 7.97 -15.97 12.92
N VAL A 109 8.90 -15.09 13.28
CA VAL A 109 8.92 -13.68 12.83
C VAL A 109 9.07 -13.61 11.31
N LEU A 110 9.95 -14.41 10.72
CA LEU A 110 10.16 -14.45 9.27
C LEU A 110 8.88 -14.88 8.54
N VAL A 111 8.22 -15.94 9.00
CA VAL A 111 6.95 -16.40 8.43
C VAL A 111 5.89 -15.31 8.57
N PHE A 112 5.78 -14.68 9.72
CA PHE A 112 4.85 -13.57 9.93
C PHE A 112 5.11 -12.40 8.97
N THR A 113 6.36 -11.95 8.84
CA THR A 113 6.74 -10.87 7.89
C THR A 113 6.38 -11.25 6.46
N HIS A 114 6.61 -12.50 6.06
CA HIS A 114 6.22 -12.97 4.72
C HIS A 114 4.70 -12.97 4.51
N CYS A 115 3.93 -13.45 5.49
CA CYS A 115 2.47 -13.40 5.47
C CYS A 115 1.94 -11.97 5.37
N VAL A 116 2.50 -11.06 6.18
CA VAL A 116 2.17 -9.62 6.16
C VAL A 116 2.45 -9.03 4.79
N GLN A 117 3.63 -9.28 4.22
CA GLN A 117 3.98 -8.81 2.88
C GLN A 117 3.05 -9.37 1.81
N HIS A 118 2.66 -10.64 1.91
CA HIS A 118 1.70 -11.26 1.00
C HIS A 118 0.33 -10.56 1.09
N HIS A 119 -0.21 -10.37 2.30
CA HIS A 119 -1.48 -9.69 2.51
C HIS A 119 -1.45 -8.23 2.06
N HIS A 120 -0.37 -7.49 2.31
CA HIS A 120 -0.21 -6.12 1.81
C HIS A 120 -0.09 -6.05 0.29
N SER A 121 0.58 -7.01 -0.34
CA SER A 121 0.64 -7.09 -1.80
C SER A 121 -0.75 -7.33 -2.41
N GLN A 122 -1.59 -8.14 -1.74
CA GLN A 122 -2.98 -8.32 -2.13
C GLN A 122 -3.80 -7.04 -1.91
N ALA A 123 -3.61 -6.35 -0.79
CA ALA A 123 -4.27 -5.05 -0.53
C ALA A 123 -3.90 -4.02 -1.61
N ARG A 124 -2.63 -3.98 -2.05
CA ARG A 124 -2.19 -3.14 -3.17
C ARG A 124 -2.93 -3.44 -4.47
N ARG A 125 -3.11 -4.72 -4.82
CA ARG A 125 -3.88 -5.14 -6.02
C ARG A 125 -5.36 -4.79 -5.95
N ARG A 126 -5.88 -4.45 -4.76
CA ARG A 126 -7.28 -4.06 -4.52
C ARG A 126 -7.49 -2.55 -4.50
N GLY A 127 -6.42 -1.75 -4.65
CA GLY A 127 -6.50 -0.29 -4.73
C GLY A 127 -6.23 0.45 -3.41
N TYR A 128 -5.73 -0.23 -2.37
CA TYR A 128 -5.35 0.41 -1.09
C TYR A 128 -3.89 0.91 -1.11
N LEU A 129 -3.57 1.85 -2.01
CA LEU A 129 -2.20 2.32 -2.24
C LEU A 129 -1.72 3.26 -1.13
N ARG A 130 -2.60 4.12 -0.57
CA ARG A 130 -2.25 5.04 0.52
C ARG A 130 -1.89 4.26 1.79
N PHE A 131 -2.70 3.26 2.14
CA PHE A 131 -2.42 2.36 3.26
C PHE A 131 -1.11 1.57 3.08
N TYR A 132 -0.85 1.08 1.87
CA TYR A 132 0.42 0.40 1.55
C TYR A 132 1.63 1.32 1.77
N ARG A 133 1.59 2.57 1.27
CA ARG A 133 2.70 3.53 1.45
C ARG A 133 2.95 3.88 2.92
N GLU A 134 1.90 4.03 3.72
CA GLU A 134 2.05 4.30 5.17
C GLU A 134 2.68 3.11 5.92
N THR A 135 2.43 1.89 5.47
CA THR A 135 2.81 0.68 6.22
C THR A 135 4.09 0.01 5.70
N GLN A 136 4.52 0.33 4.47
CA GLN A 136 5.71 -0.24 3.82
C GLN A 136 6.99 -0.14 4.67
N GLY A 137 7.16 0.94 5.44
CA GLY A 137 8.32 1.11 6.33
C GLY A 137 8.29 0.22 7.58
N LEU A 138 7.10 -0.20 8.01
CA LEU A 138 6.89 -0.94 9.26
C LEU A 138 6.99 -2.46 9.09
N ASP A 139 6.72 -2.97 7.89
CA ASP A 139 6.68 -4.40 7.62
C ASP A 139 8.05 -5.10 7.80
N HIS A 140 9.14 -4.38 7.53
CA HIS A 140 10.51 -4.92 7.59
C HIS A 140 11.21 -4.73 8.94
N LEU A 141 10.69 -3.86 9.81
CA LEU A 141 11.33 -3.52 11.09
C LEU A 141 11.48 -4.73 12.02
N PRO A 142 10.45 -5.57 12.25
CA PRO A 142 10.59 -6.71 13.16
C PRO A 142 11.69 -7.67 12.72
N LEU A 143 11.71 -8.05 11.43
CA LEU A 143 12.72 -8.97 10.90
C LEU A 143 14.14 -8.38 11.00
N THR A 144 14.29 -7.08 10.75
CA THR A 144 15.59 -6.39 10.84
C THR A 144 16.10 -6.38 12.28
N VAL A 145 15.23 -6.04 13.24
CA VAL A 145 15.56 -6.01 14.67
C VAL A 145 16.00 -7.40 15.16
N HIS A 146 15.20 -8.44 14.86
CA HIS A 146 15.53 -9.81 15.26
C HIS A 146 16.80 -10.36 14.57
N SER A 147 17.07 -9.95 13.33
CA SER A 147 18.28 -10.35 12.60
C SER A 147 19.52 -9.63 13.11
N ALA A 148 19.42 -8.35 13.49
CA ALA A 148 20.48 -7.62 14.16
C ALA A 148 20.82 -8.24 15.53
N GLY A 149 19.79 -8.62 16.30
CA GLY A 149 19.97 -9.37 17.55
C GLY A 149 20.66 -10.73 17.34
N ASN A 150 20.34 -11.45 16.26
CA ASN A 150 21.07 -12.68 15.90
C ASN A 150 22.55 -12.42 15.57
N ALA A 151 22.86 -11.35 14.84
CA ALA A 151 24.25 -10.99 14.54
C ALA A 151 25.04 -10.66 15.82
N LEU A 152 24.46 -9.89 16.74
CA LEU A 152 25.01 -9.64 18.08
C LEU A 152 25.18 -10.96 18.87
N LEU A 153 24.18 -11.85 18.79
CA LEU A 153 24.20 -13.28 19.10
C LEU A 153 25.55 -13.95 18.81
N LEU A 154 25.83 -13.99 17.50
CA LEU A 154 27.00 -14.67 16.94
C LEU A 154 28.31 -14.01 17.39
N VAL A 155 28.36 -12.69 17.53
CA VAL A 155 29.54 -11.98 18.05
C VAL A 155 29.83 -12.39 19.49
N VAL A 156 28.82 -12.45 20.35
CA VAL A 156 28.98 -12.87 21.76
C VAL A 156 29.42 -14.33 21.86
N LEU A 157 28.88 -15.22 21.01
CA LEU A 157 29.30 -16.62 20.92
C LEU A 157 30.75 -16.76 20.43
N ALA A 158 31.17 -15.94 19.46
CA ALA A 158 32.53 -15.97 18.92
C ALA A 158 33.59 -15.40 19.89
N ALA A 159 33.19 -14.46 20.77
CA ALA A 159 34.11 -13.75 21.67
C ALA A 159 34.68 -14.60 22.82
N LYS A 160 34.22 -15.86 23.03
CA LYS A 160 34.70 -16.80 24.06
C LYS A 160 34.86 -16.15 25.46
N LEU A 161 33.87 -15.37 25.85
CA LEU A 161 33.84 -14.66 27.14
C LEU A 161 33.64 -15.62 28.32
N SER A 162 33.88 -15.13 29.55
CA SER A 162 33.56 -15.88 30.75
C SER A 162 32.04 -16.21 30.80
N PRO A 163 31.64 -17.36 31.36
CA PRO A 163 30.24 -17.83 31.29
C PRO A 163 29.25 -16.86 31.94
N THR A 164 29.64 -16.19 33.02
CA THR A 164 28.82 -15.17 33.68
C THR A 164 28.59 -13.96 32.79
N VAL A 165 29.67 -13.39 32.22
CA VAL A 165 29.57 -12.23 31.30
C VAL A 165 28.81 -12.59 30.04
N HIS A 166 29.05 -13.78 29.48
CA HIS A 166 28.32 -14.31 28.33
C HIS A 166 26.81 -14.31 28.58
N THR A 167 26.37 -14.85 29.73
CA THR A 167 24.95 -14.93 30.11
C THR A 167 24.32 -13.55 30.25
N TYR A 168 25.01 -12.60 30.90
CA TYR A 168 24.51 -11.23 31.04
C TYR A 168 24.38 -10.50 29.70
N LEU A 169 25.35 -10.66 28.80
CA LEU A 169 25.29 -10.08 27.46
C LEU A 169 24.15 -10.69 26.64
N LEU A 170 24.00 -12.02 26.70
CA LEU A 170 22.90 -12.73 26.03
C LEU A 170 21.54 -12.20 26.51
N LEU A 171 21.37 -12.08 27.82
CA LEU A 171 20.14 -11.57 28.42
C LEU A 171 19.88 -10.10 28.05
N SER A 172 20.94 -9.28 28.04
CA SER A 172 20.88 -7.88 27.65
C SER A 172 20.44 -7.71 26.20
N ILE A 173 20.98 -8.52 25.27
CA ILE A 173 20.57 -8.53 23.86
C ILE A 173 19.10 -8.92 23.72
N LEU A 174 18.66 -9.99 24.40
CA LEU A 174 17.25 -10.41 24.37
C LEU A 174 16.31 -9.34 24.94
N GLY A 175 16.70 -8.70 26.05
CA GLY A 175 15.92 -7.61 26.65
C GLY A 175 15.82 -6.39 25.75
N LEU A 176 16.93 -6.00 25.10
CA LEU A 176 16.94 -4.89 24.14
C LEU A 176 16.11 -5.21 22.89
N GLU A 177 16.20 -6.44 22.38
CA GLU A 177 15.39 -6.91 21.26
C GLU A 177 13.89 -6.83 21.60
N LEU A 178 13.48 -7.26 22.80
CA LEU A 178 12.11 -7.14 23.28
C LEU A 178 11.65 -5.68 23.36
N LEU A 179 12.49 -4.82 23.96
CA LEU A 179 12.19 -3.40 24.17
C LEU A 179 11.97 -2.66 22.86
N VAL A 180 12.65 -3.05 21.78
CA VAL A 180 12.48 -2.44 20.46
C VAL A 180 11.36 -3.13 19.67
N ALA A 181 11.34 -4.47 19.63
CA ALA A 181 10.43 -5.22 18.78
C ALA A 181 8.96 -5.11 19.22
N VAL A 182 8.67 -5.16 20.53
CA VAL A 182 7.29 -5.14 21.02
C VAL A 182 6.59 -3.81 20.72
N PRO A 183 7.16 -2.63 21.02
CA PRO A 183 6.55 -1.36 20.64
C PRO A 183 6.33 -1.21 19.14
N CYS A 184 7.28 -1.68 18.31
CA CYS A 184 7.13 -1.67 16.86
C CYS A 184 5.93 -2.53 16.41
N LEU A 185 5.81 -3.75 16.92
CA LEU A 185 4.69 -4.66 16.61
C LEU A 185 3.35 -4.12 17.13
N LEU A 186 3.32 -3.51 18.32
CA LEU A 186 2.13 -2.88 18.87
C LEU A 186 1.68 -1.68 18.02
N TYR A 187 2.61 -0.81 17.63
CA TYR A 187 2.31 0.33 16.76
C TYR A 187 1.73 -0.13 15.41
N TYR A 188 2.35 -1.14 14.79
CA TYR A 188 1.81 -1.78 13.59
C TYR A 188 0.40 -2.35 13.83
N THR A 189 0.20 -3.06 14.94
CA THR A 189 -1.11 -3.64 15.29
C THR A 189 -2.19 -2.57 15.43
N VAL A 190 -1.89 -1.47 16.12
CA VAL A 190 -2.82 -0.33 16.27
C VAL A 190 -3.16 0.28 14.91
N LYS A 191 -2.17 0.47 14.03
CA LYS A 191 -2.39 0.96 12.66
C LYS A 191 -3.32 0.03 11.86
N VAL A 192 -3.09 -1.28 11.90
CA VAL A 192 -3.94 -2.27 11.22
C VAL A 192 -5.34 -2.35 11.84
N MET A 193 -5.45 -2.30 13.16
CA MET A 193 -6.74 -2.29 13.86
C MET A 193 -7.56 -1.05 13.52
N ARG A 194 -6.92 0.13 13.46
CA ARG A 194 -7.57 1.37 13.05
C ARG A 194 -8.12 1.24 11.63
N PHE A 195 -7.29 0.77 10.69
CA PHE A 195 -7.71 0.52 9.32
C PHE A 195 -8.87 -0.48 9.21
N ASN A 196 -8.79 -1.59 9.95
CA ASN A 196 -9.86 -2.61 10.00
C ASN A 196 -11.17 -2.06 10.60
N ARG A 197 -11.08 -1.17 11.60
CA ARG A 197 -12.24 -0.54 12.24
C ARG A 197 -12.89 0.51 11.36
N GLU A 198 -12.10 1.27 10.61
CA GLU A 198 -12.58 2.33 9.72
C GLU A 198 -13.29 1.77 8.47
N ARG A 199 -13.17 0.45 8.19
CA ARG A 199 -13.73 -0.19 6.98
C ARG A 199 -13.45 0.63 5.73
N ALA A 200 -12.23 1.16 5.63
CA ALA A 200 -11.88 2.13 4.60
C ALA A 200 -12.27 1.59 3.22
N ALA A 201 -13.11 2.35 2.51
CA ALA A 201 -13.48 2.03 1.14
C ALA A 201 -12.21 2.08 0.26
N PRO A 202 -12.15 1.33 -0.85
CA PRO A 202 -11.02 1.39 -1.77
C PRO A 202 -10.69 2.84 -2.15
N ASP A 203 -9.41 3.21 -2.23
CA ASP A 203 -8.95 4.61 -2.39
C ASP A 203 -9.64 5.31 -3.58
N VAL A 204 -9.92 4.58 -4.67
CA VAL A 204 -10.63 5.06 -5.87
C VAL A 204 -12.07 5.52 -5.56
N SER A 205 -12.81 4.74 -4.76
CA SER A 205 -14.19 5.07 -4.38
C SER A 205 -14.29 6.23 -3.38
N GLN A 206 -13.22 6.49 -2.60
CA GLN A 206 -13.18 7.60 -1.66
C GLN A 206 -12.90 8.92 -2.39
N GLU A 207 -12.04 8.90 -3.41
CA GLU A 207 -11.77 10.05 -4.28
C GLU A 207 -13.03 10.41 -5.09
N GLU A 208 -13.72 9.40 -5.65
CA GLU A 208 -15.03 9.58 -6.30
C GLU A 208 -16.09 10.16 -5.35
N HIS A 209 -16.17 9.70 -4.10
CA HIS A 209 -17.14 10.23 -3.12
C HIS A 209 -16.84 11.67 -2.71
N LEU A 210 -15.56 12.06 -2.57
CA LEU A 210 -15.16 13.43 -2.25
C LEU A 210 -15.47 14.38 -3.42
N HIS A 211 -15.20 13.93 -4.65
CA HIS A 211 -15.60 14.67 -5.85
C HIS A 211 -17.12 14.74 -5.98
N THR A 212 -17.85 13.65 -5.70
CA THR A 212 -19.31 13.64 -5.72
C THR A 212 -19.89 14.56 -4.63
N TYR A 213 -19.34 14.58 -3.42
CA TYR A 213 -19.81 15.46 -2.34
C TYR A 213 -19.56 16.95 -2.65
N SER A 214 -18.45 17.26 -3.33
CA SER A 214 -18.18 18.59 -3.87
C SER A 214 -19.17 19.00 -4.98
N ILE A 215 -19.83 18.03 -5.63
CA ILE A 215 -20.77 18.24 -6.74
C ILE A 215 -22.24 18.16 -6.27
N THR A 216 -22.54 17.54 -5.12
CA THR A 216 -23.92 17.33 -4.62
C THR A 216 -24.67 18.58 -4.12
N SER A 217 -24.23 19.80 -4.43
CA SER A 217 -25.08 20.98 -4.23
C SER A 217 -26.11 21.20 -5.34
N LEU A 218 -26.20 20.35 -6.37
CA LEU A 218 -27.34 20.32 -7.30
C LEU A 218 -27.58 18.92 -7.91
N PRO A 219 -28.84 18.47 -8.03
CA PRO A 219 -29.18 17.26 -8.78
C PRO A 219 -29.23 17.63 -10.27
N THR A 220 -28.26 17.17 -11.06
CA THR A 220 -28.25 17.42 -12.50
C THR A 220 -28.36 16.09 -13.24
N GLU A 221 -29.56 15.86 -13.77
CA GLU A 221 -29.81 14.95 -14.88
C GLU A 221 -28.85 15.22 -16.03
N THR A 222 -28.33 14.15 -16.62
CA THR A 222 -27.73 14.04 -17.95
C THR A 222 -27.56 15.34 -18.74
N GLY A 223 -26.33 15.85 -18.80
CA GLY A 223 -25.98 16.96 -19.67
C GLY A 223 -24.51 17.35 -19.56
N PHE A 224 -23.74 16.97 -20.57
CA PHE A 224 -22.40 17.48 -20.85
C PHE A 224 -22.32 19.01 -20.66
N ARG A 225 -21.64 19.49 -19.62
CA ARG A 225 -21.10 20.86 -19.54
C ARG A 225 -20.08 21.01 -18.41
N GLU A 226 -18.81 20.74 -18.74
CA GLU A 226 -17.67 21.10 -17.91
C GLU A 226 -17.26 22.55 -18.18
N GLY A 227 -17.65 23.46 -17.29
CA GLY A 227 -17.17 24.84 -17.28
C GLY A 227 -15.90 24.99 -16.43
N SER A 228 -15.79 24.26 -15.31
CA SER A 228 -14.71 24.47 -14.35
C SER A 228 -13.43 23.67 -14.66
N SER A 229 -13.53 22.49 -15.28
CA SER A 229 -12.33 21.76 -15.72
C SER A 229 -11.77 22.30 -17.03
N LEU A 230 -12.61 22.85 -17.91
CA LEU A 230 -12.15 23.43 -19.17
C LEU A 230 -11.37 24.73 -18.91
N GLU A 231 -11.76 25.54 -17.93
CA GLU A 231 -11.04 26.78 -17.60
C GLU A 231 -9.66 26.49 -16.96
N GLU A 232 -9.58 25.50 -16.04
CA GLU A 232 -8.29 25.05 -15.47
C GLU A 232 -7.41 24.33 -16.49
N VAL A 233 -7.99 23.52 -17.39
CA VAL A 233 -7.27 22.84 -18.48
C VAL A 233 -6.84 23.84 -19.55
N VAL A 234 -7.65 24.86 -19.86
CA VAL A 234 -7.31 25.94 -20.80
C VAL A 234 -6.20 26.81 -20.22
N GLU A 235 -6.22 27.12 -18.92
CA GLU A 235 -5.14 27.88 -18.27
C GLU A 235 -3.82 27.09 -18.31
N LYS A 236 -3.85 25.79 -17.96
CA LYS A 236 -2.67 24.92 -18.08
C LYS A 236 -2.19 24.71 -19.52
N GLN A 237 -3.11 24.67 -20.50
CA GLN A 237 -2.73 24.57 -21.92
C GLN A 237 -2.19 25.90 -22.47
N ALA A 238 -2.69 27.05 -22.00
CA ALA A 238 -2.18 28.36 -22.37
C ALA A 238 -0.73 28.54 -21.90
N ASP A 239 -0.43 28.16 -20.65
CA ASP A 239 0.93 28.19 -20.10
C ASP A 239 1.90 27.30 -20.90
N LEU A 240 1.45 26.10 -21.29
CA LEU A 240 2.27 25.18 -22.09
C LEU A 240 2.52 25.73 -23.50
N ILE A 241 1.52 26.34 -24.13
CA ILE A 241 1.65 26.97 -25.45
C ILE A 241 2.61 28.16 -25.37
N GLU A 242 2.52 29.00 -24.34
CA GLU A 242 3.41 30.13 -24.15
C GLU A 242 4.85 29.67 -23.90
N TYR A 243 5.04 28.64 -23.05
CA TYR A 243 6.33 28.01 -22.82
C TYR A 243 6.94 27.44 -24.12
N LEU A 244 6.16 26.68 -24.89
CA LEU A 244 6.61 26.10 -26.16
C LEU A 244 6.94 27.16 -27.21
N LYS A 245 6.19 28.27 -27.23
CA LYS A 245 6.44 29.41 -28.12
C LYS A 245 7.73 30.13 -27.74
N GLN A 246 7.93 30.42 -26.45
CA GLN A 246 9.19 30.99 -25.97
C GLN A 246 10.38 30.07 -26.28
N HIS A 247 10.23 28.77 -26.04
CA HIS A 247 11.27 27.79 -26.33
C HIS A 247 11.61 27.74 -27.84
N ASN A 248 10.61 27.70 -28.73
CA ASN A 248 10.85 27.74 -30.18
C ASN A 248 11.50 29.03 -30.66
N THR A 249 11.11 30.19 -30.12
CA THR A 249 11.75 31.46 -30.50
C THR A 249 13.21 31.51 -30.04
N LEU A 250 13.51 30.96 -28.87
CA LEU A 250 14.87 30.87 -28.34
C LEU A 250 15.72 29.89 -29.15
N LEU A 251 15.15 28.73 -29.54
CA LEU A 251 15.80 27.77 -30.43
C LEU A 251 16.07 28.38 -31.81
N SER A 252 15.09 29.10 -32.38
CA SER A 252 15.22 29.79 -33.67
C SER A 252 16.28 30.88 -33.62
N LYS A 253 16.36 31.66 -32.54
CA LYS A 253 17.44 32.64 -32.33
C LYS A 253 18.81 31.99 -32.24
N ARG A 254 18.92 30.84 -31.56
CA ARG A 254 20.18 30.07 -31.48
C ARG A 254 20.59 29.52 -32.85
N LEU A 255 19.65 28.96 -33.61
CA LEU A 255 19.90 28.48 -34.98
C LEU A 255 20.33 29.61 -35.91
N LEU A 256 19.66 30.76 -35.86
CA LEU A 256 20.06 31.95 -36.65
C LEU A 256 21.45 32.45 -36.25
N ASN A 257 21.77 32.47 -34.95
CA ASN A 257 23.08 32.89 -34.48
C ASN A 257 24.20 31.91 -34.92
N LEU A 258 23.92 30.60 -34.92
CA LEU A 258 24.86 29.60 -35.42
C LEU A 258 25.02 29.65 -36.94
N THR A 259 23.95 29.99 -37.68
CA THR A 259 23.99 30.15 -39.14
C THR A 259 24.66 31.45 -39.56
N ALA A 260 24.63 32.49 -38.72
CA ALA A 260 25.32 33.77 -38.95
C ALA A 260 26.82 33.75 -38.61
N GLN A 261 27.30 32.70 -37.92
CA GLN A 261 28.72 32.46 -37.61
C GLN A 261 29.44 31.60 -38.66
N HIS A 262 28.78 31.27 -39.78
CA HIS A 262 29.31 30.48 -40.90
C HIS A 262 29.08 31.23 -42.22
#